data_AF-A0A550D0X6-F1
#
_entry.id   AF-A0A550D0X6-F1
#
_cell.length_a   1.000
_cell.length_b   1.000
_cell.length_c   1.000
_cell.angle_alpha   90.00
_cell.angle_beta   90.00
_cell.angle_gamma   90.00
#
_symmetry.space_group_name_H-M   'P 1'
#
loop_
_entity.id
_entity.type
_entity.pdbx_description
1 polymer ?
#
loop_
_entity_poly.entity_id
_entity_poly.type
_entity_poly.pdbx_seq_one_letter_code
_entity_poly.pdbx_strand_id
1 'polypeptide(L)'
;EIGEDPKDPGGYFIVNGSERVIVTQEDLAPNRVLVDVGKTGSNITHTAKIISSTAGYRVPVTIERLKDGTFHVSFPAVSGRIPFVIMMRALGLITDRDIVYAVSLDPEIQNELFPSIDQASSIATTDDALDFIGNRIAIGQKRENRIEKAQQIIDKYFLPHLGTSPDDRKKKAYY
;
A
#
# COMPACT_ATOMS: atom_id res chain seq x y z
N GLU A 1 10.47 13.26 -55.08
CA GLU A 1 10.52 12.13 -54.13
C GLU A 1 11.25 12.62 -52.90
N ILE A 2 10.76 12.32 -51.71
CA ILE A 2 11.21 12.97 -50.45
C ILE A 2 12.62 12.52 -50.04
N GLY A 3 13.21 11.50 -50.68
CA GLY A 3 14.60 11.07 -50.50
C GLY A 3 14.80 9.91 -49.53
N GLU A 4 13.74 9.42 -48.90
CA GLU A 4 13.76 8.29 -47.96
C GLU A 4 13.67 6.93 -48.67
N ASP A 5 14.21 5.87 -48.06
CA ASP A 5 14.07 4.48 -48.53
C ASP A 5 12.68 3.93 -48.13
N PRO A 6 11.87 3.39 -49.06
CA PRO A 6 10.60 2.72 -48.74
C PRO A 6 10.70 1.55 -47.74
N LYS A 7 11.91 1.03 -47.48
CA LYS A 7 12.17 -0.04 -46.52
C LYS A 7 12.51 0.46 -45.11
N ASP A 8 12.63 1.77 -44.89
CA ASP A 8 12.90 2.29 -43.55
C ASP A 8 11.75 1.91 -42.59
N PRO A 9 12.02 1.18 -41.50
CA PRO A 9 10.98 0.75 -40.57
C PRO A 9 10.46 1.88 -39.68
N GLY A 10 11.18 3.00 -39.56
CA GLY A 10 10.91 4.07 -38.61
C GLY A 10 10.99 3.60 -37.16
N GLY A 11 10.21 4.22 -36.27
CA GLY A 11 10.17 3.86 -34.84
C GLY A 11 11.16 4.63 -33.95
N TYR A 12 11.74 5.72 -34.46
CA TYR A 12 12.64 6.61 -33.76
C TYR A 12 12.28 8.07 -34.03
N PHE A 13 12.86 8.97 -33.25
CA PHE A 13 12.67 10.42 -33.34
C PHE A 13 13.93 11.07 -33.92
N ILE A 14 13.80 12.12 -34.72
CA ILE A 14 14.92 12.98 -35.11
C ILE A 14 14.95 14.19 -34.18
N VAL A 15 15.91 14.23 -33.26
CA VAL A 15 16.09 15.33 -32.29
C VAL A 15 17.41 16.02 -32.56
N ASN A 16 17.34 17.31 -32.94
CA ASN A 16 18.52 18.12 -33.30
C ASN A 16 19.39 17.49 -34.40
N GLY A 17 18.76 16.87 -35.41
CA GLY A 17 19.46 16.22 -36.51
C GLY A 17 20.08 14.85 -36.16
N SER A 18 19.83 14.32 -34.96
CA SER A 18 20.23 12.97 -34.57
C SER A 18 19.02 12.06 -34.35
N GLU A 19 19.08 10.84 -34.87
CA GLU A 19 18.08 9.82 -34.63
C GLU A 19 18.18 9.27 -33.20
N ARG A 20 17.04 9.14 -32.53
CA ARG A 20 16.89 8.73 -31.14
C ARG A 20 15.75 7.74 -31.02
N VAL A 21 16.03 6.53 -30.58
CA VAL A 21 15.03 5.50 -30.31
C VAL A 21 14.77 5.38 -28.81
N ILE A 22 13.51 5.17 -28.43
CA ILE A 22 13.15 4.80 -27.05
C ILE A 22 13.21 3.28 -26.95
N VAL A 23 14.10 2.77 -26.10
CA VAL A 23 14.18 1.34 -25.81
C VAL A 23 13.07 0.97 -24.83
N THR A 24 12.27 -0.03 -25.18
CA THR A 24 11.21 -0.55 -24.31
C THR A 24 11.81 -1.05 -23.00
N GLN A 25 11.27 -0.58 -21.88
CA GLN A 25 11.66 -1.06 -20.56
C GLN A 25 10.66 -2.11 -20.07
N GLU A 26 11.19 -3.20 -19.53
CA GLU A 26 10.41 -4.18 -18.79
C GLU A 26 10.31 -3.75 -17.33
N ASP A 27 9.12 -3.88 -16.75
CA ASP A 27 8.84 -3.52 -15.36
C ASP A 27 7.95 -4.60 -14.74
N LEU A 28 8.03 -4.75 -13.41
CA LEU A 28 7.15 -5.67 -12.69
C LEU A 28 5.69 -5.20 -12.83
N ALA A 29 4.77 -6.15 -13.00
CA ALA A 29 3.35 -5.83 -13.12
C ALA A 29 2.87 -5.03 -11.89
N PRO A 30 2.51 -3.74 -12.06
CA PRO A 30 2.03 -2.93 -10.95
C PRO A 30 0.61 -3.35 -10.55
N ASN A 31 0.13 -2.84 -9.42
CA ASN A 31 -1.24 -3.05 -8.94
C ASN A 31 -1.58 -4.55 -8.74
N ARG A 32 -0.61 -5.32 -8.24
CA ARG A 32 -0.76 -6.73 -7.88
C ARG A 32 -0.04 -7.02 -6.57
N VAL A 33 -0.56 -7.98 -5.83
CA VAL A 33 0.08 -8.50 -4.62
C VAL A 33 1.14 -9.53 -5.03
N LEU A 34 2.40 -9.24 -4.70
CA LEU A 34 3.53 -10.14 -4.92
C LEU A 34 4.02 -10.65 -3.56
N VAL A 35 3.92 -11.95 -3.31
CA VAL A 35 4.31 -12.57 -2.05
C VAL A 35 5.68 -13.22 -2.18
N ASP A 36 6.49 -13.08 -1.15
CA ASP A 36 7.81 -13.70 -1.04
C ASP A 36 8.08 -14.16 0.41
N VAL A 37 9.05 -15.06 0.57
CA VAL A 37 9.51 -15.52 1.88
C VAL A 37 10.52 -14.52 2.44
N GLY A 38 10.41 -14.24 3.73
CA GLY A 38 11.35 -13.36 4.42
C GLY A 38 12.77 -13.93 4.40
N LYS A 39 13.77 -13.03 4.38
CA LYS A 39 15.17 -13.42 4.39
C LYS A 39 15.51 -14.30 5.60
N THR A 40 16.27 -15.37 5.39
CA THR A 40 16.77 -16.24 6.45
C THR A 40 17.44 -15.43 7.57
N GLY A 41 17.04 -15.67 8.82
CA GLY A 41 17.54 -14.96 9.99
C GLY A 41 16.83 -13.63 10.30
N SER A 42 15.98 -13.13 9.40
CA SER A 42 15.13 -11.96 9.66
C SER A 42 14.05 -12.26 10.69
N ASN A 43 13.49 -11.20 11.32
CA ASN A 43 12.26 -11.31 12.10
C ASN A 43 11.00 -11.40 11.22
N ILE A 44 11.13 -11.11 9.92
CA ILE A 44 10.05 -11.22 8.93
C ILE A 44 10.04 -12.65 8.40
N THR A 45 8.90 -13.35 8.50
CA THR A 45 8.73 -14.70 7.98
C THR A 45 8.26 -14.69 6.53
N HIS A 46 7.31 -13.80 6.19
CA HIS A 46 6.75 -13.62 4.86
C HIS A 46 6.54 -12.14 4.59
N THR A 47 6.68 -11.74 3.33
CA THR A 47 6.43 -10.38 2.88
C THR A 47 5.53 -10.37 1.65
N ALA A 48 4.63 -9.41 1.57
CA ALA A 48 3.87 -9.12 0.38
C ALA A 48 4.15 -7.68 -0.03
N LYS A 49 4.47 -7.46 -1.31
CA LYS A 49 4.75 -6.14 -1.87
C LYS A 49 3.75 -5.82 -2.96
N ILE A 50 3.25 -4.59 -2.92
CA ILE A 50 2.34 -4.02 -3.91
C ILE A 50 2.98 -2.73 -4.41
N ILE A 51 3.21 -2.63 -5.72
CA ILE A 51 3.58 -1.36 -6.35
C ILE A 51 2.28 -0.72 -6.87
N SER A 52 1.69 0.16 -6.06
CA SER A 52 0.48 0.89 -6.42
C SER A 52 0.82 2.01 -7.40
N SER A 53 0.48 1.85 -8.67
CA SER A 53 0.76 2.79 -9.75
C SER A 53 -0.53 3.42 -10.29
N THR A 54 -0.56 4.74 -10.31
CA THR A 54 -1.52 5.57 -11.08
C THR A 54 -0.77 6.27 -12.22
N ALA A 55 -1.47 7.09 -13.02
CA ALA A 55 -0.82 7.93 -14.02
C ALA A 55 0.18 8.89 -13.34
N GLY A 56 1.48 8.69 -13.59
CA GLY A 56 2.56 9.55 -13.11
C GLY A 56 2.94 9.40 -11.63
N TYR A 57 2.34 8.49 -10.86
CA TYR A 57 2.65 8.31 -9.45
C TYR A 57 2.69 6.84 -9.04
N ARG A 58 3.71 6.46 -8.25
CA ARG A 58 3.95 5.09 -7.80
C ARG A 58 4.27 5.07 -6.32
N VAL A 59 3.55 4.25 -5.57
CA VAL A 59 3.79 4.06 -4.14
C VAL A 59 3.99 2.57 -3.84
N PRO A 60 5.15 2.18 -3.28
CA PRO A 60 5.33 0.84 -2.75
C PRO A 60 4.59 0.71 -1.41
N VAL A 61 3.79 -0.34 -1.29
CA VAL A 61 3.18 -0.78 -0.03
C VAL A 61 3.70 -2.18 0.28
N THR A 62 4.18 -2.37 1.50
CA THR A 62 4.69 -3.66 1.96
C THR A 62 3.88 -4.14 3.16
N ILE A 63 3.49 -5.39 3.14
CA ILE A 63 2.90 -6.11 4.27
C ILE A 63 3.91 -7.16 4.73
N GLU A 64 4.19 -7.20 6.02
CA GLU A 64 5.18 -8.10 6.61
C GLU A 64 4.53 -8.91 7.72
N ARG A 65 4.66 -10.24 7.66
CA ARG A 65 4.32 -11.15 8.74
C ARG A 65 5.58 -11.37 9.58
N LEU A 66 5.50 -11.08 10.88
CA LEU A 66 6.60 -11.29 11.81
C LEU A 66 6.56 -12.72 12.40
N LYS A 67 7.61 -13.11 13.13
CA LYS A 67 7.72 -14.44 13.76
C LYS A 67 6.67 -14.71 14.85
N ASP A 68 6.13 -13.65 15.46
CA ASP A 68 5.05 -13.72 16.45
C ASP A 68 3.66 -13.87 15.82
N GLY A 69 3.56 -13.98 14.49
CA GLY A 69 2.30 -14.07 13.77
C GLY A 69 1.62 -12.73 13.52
N THR A 70 2.21 -11.60 13.92
CA THR A 70 1.63 -10.28 13.70
C THR A 70 1.88 -9.76 12.28
N PHE A 71 0.88 -9.10 11.72
CA PHE A 71 0.94 -8.48 10.40
C PHE A 71 1.11 -6.97 10.53
N HIS A 72 2.01 -6.43 9.71
CA HIS A 72 2.35 -5.01 9.70
C HIS A 72 2.37 -4.46 8.29
N VAL A 73 1.83 -3.25 8.14
CA VAL A 73 1.77 -2.49 6.89
C VAL A 73 2.79 -1.36 6.93
N SER A 74 3.48 -1.12 5.83
CA SER A 74 4.47 -0.05 5.66
C SER A 74 4.36 0.59 4.28
N PHE A 75 4.43 1.92 4.23
CA PHE A 75 4.48 2.71 3.00
C PHE A 75 5.17 4.06 3.27
N PRO A 76 5.80 4.70 2.27
CA PRO A 76 6.73 5.82 2.48
C PRO A 76 6.20 7.03 3.26
N ALA A 77 4.88 7.28 3.22
CA ALA A 77 4.30 8.48 3.83
C ALA A 77 4.15 8.38 5.36
N VAL A 78 4.33 7.18 5.94
CA VAL A 78 4.28 6.99 7.40
C VAL A 78 5.52 6.25 7.84
N SER A 79 6.26 6.86 8.76
CA SER A 79 7.46 6.25 9.33
C SER A 79 7.14 4.99 10.14
N GLY A 80 7.87 3.91 9.84
CA GLY A 80 7.76 2.65 10.57
C GLY A 80 6.56 1.80 10.15
N ARG A 81 6.29 0.77 10.96
CA ARG A 81 5.27 -0.24 10.70
C ARG A 81 3.97 0.08 11.41
N ILE A 82 2.85 -0.01 10.71
CA ILE A 82 1.50 0.12 11.26
C ILE A 82 0.92 -1.30 11.43
N PRO A 83 0.48 -1.70 12.63
CA PRO A 83 -0.23 -2.97 12.80
C PRO A 83 -1.42 -3.06 11.83
N PHE A 84 -1.58 -4.21 11.17
CA PHE A 84 -2.57 -4.43 10.13
C PHE A 84 -3.98 -4.06 10.59
N VAL A 85 -4.38 -4.52 11.78
CA VAL A 85 -5.72 -4.26 12.34
C VAL A 85 -5.97 -2.76 12.57
N ILE A 86 -4.96 -1.99 12.97
CA ILE A 86 -5.08 -0.53 13.13
C ILE A 86 -5.31 0.13 11.77
N MET A 87 -4.60 -0.30 10.72
CA MET A 87 -4.83 0.21 9.37
C MET A 87 -6.26 -0.11 8.90
N MET A 88 -6.75 -1.33 9.14
CA MET A 88 -8.11 -1.75 8.77
C MET A 88 -9.19 -0.92 9.48
N ARG A 89 -9.02 -0.66 10.78
CA ARG A 89 -9.91 0.23 11.54
C ARG A 89 -9.88 1.66 11.01
N ALA A 90 -8.70 2.19 10.69
CA ALA A 90 -8.55 3.53 10.09
C ALA A 90 -9.22 3.65 8.70
N LEU A 91 -9.29 2.55 7.94
CA LEU A 91 -10.00 2.47 6.65
C LEU A 91 -11.52 2.32 6.79
N GLY A 92 -12.02 2.07 8.00
CA GLY A 92 -13.45 2.03 8.33
C GLY A 92 -14.02 0.65 8.64
N LEU A 93 -13.20 -0.41 8.74
CA LEU A 93 -13.64 -1.72 9.24
C LEU A 93 -13.37 -1.81 10.74
N ILE A 94 -14.40 -1.53 11.54
CA ILE A 94 -14.25 -1.31 12.99
C ILE A 94 -14.21 -2.64 13.76
N THR A 95 -15.15 -3.54 13.49
CA THR A 95 -15.28 -4.76 14.30
C THR A 95 -14.28 -5.82 13.86
N ASP A 96 -13.74 -6.58 14.81
CA ASP A 96 -12.78 -7.66 14.53
C ASP A 96 -13.39 -8.69 13.57
N ARG A 97 -14.69 -8.96 13.70
CA ARG A 97 -15.43 -9.81 12.77
C ARG A 97 -15.37 -9.25 11.35
N ASP A 98 -15.65 -7.97 11.14
CA ASP A 98 -15.64 -7.40 9.79
C ASP A 98 -14.23 -7.47 9.18
N ILE A 99 -13.19 -7.27 9.98
CA ILE A 99 -11.79 -7.38 9.52
C ILE A 99 -11.46 -8.83 9.14
N VAL A 100 -11.77 -9.79 10.00
CA VAL A 100 -11.48 -11.21 9.77
C VAL A 100 -12.18 -11.74 8.53
N TYR A 101 -13.48 -11.44 8.38
CA TYR A 101 -14.27 -11.85 7.22
C TYR A 101 -13.90 -11.08 5.95
N ALA A 102 -13.36 -9.86 6.06
CA ALA A 102 -12.83 -9.14 4.90
C ALA A 102 -11.55 -9.78 4.34
N VAL A 103 -10.74 -10.41 5.19
CA VAL A 103 -9.52 -11.11 4.76
C VAL A 103 -9.83 -12.45 4.11
N SER A 104 -10.64 -13.30 4.75
CA SER A 104 -11.00 -14.61 4.20
C SER A 104 -12.24 -15.19 4.88
N LEU A 105 -12.92 -16.09 4.18
CA LEU A 105 -13.98 -16.94 4.75
C LEU A 105 -13.44 -18.28 5.28
N ASP A 106 -12.16 -18.59 5.03
CA ASP A 106 -11.52 -19.82 5.47
C ASP A 106 -11.12 -19.73 6.96
N PRO A 107 -11.67 -20.58 7.85
CA PRO A 107 -11.36 -20.57 9.27
C PRO A 107 -9.86 -20.73 9.60
N GLU A 108 -9.09 -21.47 8.80
CA GLU A 108 -7.66 -21.65 9.04
C GLU A 108 -6.89 -20.33 8.82
N ILE A 109 -7.25 -19.59 7.76
CA ILE A 109 -6.67 -18.27 7.47
C ILE A 109 -7.13 -17.25 8.51
N GLN A 110 -8.38 -17.32 8.95
CA GLN A 110 -8.91 -16.43 9.99
C GLN A 110 -8.15 -16.58 11.32
N ASN A 111 -7.77 -17.80 11.69
CA ASN A 111 -7.03 -18.07 12.93
C ASN A 111 -5.66 -17.38 12.96
N GLU A 112 -5.01 -17.20 11.80
CA GLU A 112 -3.73 -16.52 11.68
C GLU A 112 -3.81 -15.01 12.03
N LEU A 113 -5.01 -14.41 12.03
CA LEU A 113 -5.20 -12.99 12.34
C LEU A 113 -5.30 -12.71 13.85
N PHE A 114 -5.58 -13.72 14.68
CA PHE A 114 -5.78 -13.52 16.12
C PHE A 114 -4.61 -12.83 16.83
N PRO A 115 -3.33 -13.16 16.57
CA PRO A 115 -2.20 -12.44 17.17
C PRO A 115 -2.21 -10.93 16.85
N SER A 116 -2.62 -10.57 15.63
CA SER A 116 -2.69 -9.15 15.22
C SER A 116 -3.88 -8.41 15.84
N ILE A 117 -4.99 -9.11 16.06
CA ILE A 117 -6.17 -8.55 16.76
C ILE A 117 -5.82 -8.27 18.21
N ASP A 118 -5.18 -9.24 18.90
CA ASP A 118 -4.77 -9.09 20.30
C ASP A 118 -3.78 -7.93 20.47
N GLN A 119 -2.80 -7.81 19.57
CA GLN A 119 -1.83 -6.71 19.54
C GLN A 119 -2.50 -5.32 19.44
N ALA A 120 -3.63 -5.23 18.74
CA ALA A 120 -4.34 -3.97 18.51
C ALA A 120 -5.60 -3.80 19.38
N SER A 121 -5.81 -4.65 20.39
CA SER A 121 -7.03 -4.71 21.21
C SER A 121 -7.37 -3.38 21.92
N SER A 122 -6.37 -2.54 22.21
CA SER A 122 -6.56 -1.26 22.89
C SER A 122 -7.15 -0.13 22.03
N ILE A 123 -7.19 -0.30 20.70
CA ILE A 123 -7.64 0.74 19.75
C ILE A 123 -8.95 0.29 19.12
N ALA A 124 -10.09 0.64 19.73
CA ALA A 124 -11.40 0.14 19.29
C ALA A 124 -12.10 1.01 18.24
N THR A 125 -11.67 2.27 18.05
CA THR A 125 -12.38 3.23 17.19
C THR A 125 -11.55 3.66 15.98
N THR A 126 -12.24 4.09 14.92
CA THR A 126 -11.61 4.68 13.72
C THR A 126 -10.76 5.90 14.08
N ASP A 127 -11.26 6.77 14.97
CA ASP A 127 -10.59 8.01 15.34
C ASP A 127 -9.32 7.74 16.17
N ASP A 128 -9.34 6.74 17.06
CA ASP A 128 -8.14 6.34 17.80
C ASP A 128 -7.10 5.69 16.87
N ALA A 129 -7.54 4.93 15.87
CA ALA A 129 -6.65 4.34 14.86
C ALA A 129 -6.01 5.42 13.97
N LEU A 130 -6.79 6.41 13.55
CA LEU A 130 -6.31 7.58 12.80
C LEU A 130 -5.36 8.42 13.65
N ASP A 131 -5.66 8.63 14.94
CA ASP A 131 -4.77 9.36 15.84
C ASP A 131 -3.44 8.63 16.04
N PHE A 132 -3.46 7.29 16.15
CA PHE A 132 -2.26 6.47 16.25
C PHE A 132 -1.35 6.63 15.02
N ILE A 133 -1.93 6.61 13.82
CA ILE A 133 -1.18 6.85 12.57
C ILE A 133 -0.71 8.31 12.52
N GLY A 134 -1.58 9.26 12.85
CA GLY A 134 -1.33 10.70 12.85
C GLY A 134 -0.20 11.10 13.81
N ASN A 135 -0.06 10.43 14.94
CA ASN A 135 1.01 10.66 15.92
C ASN A 135 2.42 10.36 15.37
N ARG A 136 2.54 9.58 14.30
CA ARG A 136 3.82 9.31 13.61
C ARG A 136 4.14 10.31 12.50
N ILE A 137 3.15 11.11 12.10
CA ILE A 137 3.26 12.06 10.98
C ILE A 137 3.36 13.49 11.52
N ALA A 138 2.52 13.84 12.50
CA ALA A 138 2.34 15.18 13.05
C ALA A 138 2.64 15.21 14.55
N ILE A 139 3.89 14.88 14.91
CA ILE A 139 4.36 14.81 16.30
C ILE A 139 4.16 16.16 16.98
N GLY A 140 3.58 16.17 18.18
CA GLY A 140 3.37 17.37 18.99
C GLY A 140 2.18 18.25 18.56
N GLN A 141 1.45 17.87 17.51
CA GLN A 141 0.21 18.56 17.15
C GLN A 141 -0.98 18.08 17.97
N LYS A 142 -2.05 18.90 18.00
CA LYS A 142 -3.33 18.54 18.63
C LYS A 142 -3.94 17.31 17.95
N ARG A 143 -4.69 16.52 18.72
CA ARG A 143 -5.36 15.28 18.26
C ARG A 143 -6.15 15.47 16.97
N GLU A 144 -6.96 16.53 16.88
CA GLU A 144 -7.77 16.86 15.70
C GLU A 144 -6.91 16.97 14.43
N ASN A 145 -5.82 17.74 14.50
CA ASN A 145 -4.89 17.90 13.37
C ASN A 145 -4.19 16.58 13.00
N ARG A 146 -3.88 15.74 13.98
CA ARG A 146 -3.25 14.43 13.73
C ARG A 146 -4.20 13.50 12.97
N ILE A 147 -5.47 13.45 13.38
CA ILE A 147 -6.51 12.67 12.70
C ILE A 147 -6.71 13.18 11.27
N GLU A 148 -6.89 14.49 11.08
CA GLU A 148 -7.06 15.07 9.75
C GLU A 148 -5.85 14.78 8.85
N LYS A 149 -4.63 14.89 9.40
CA LYS A 149 -3.42 14.58 8.64
C LYS A 149 -3.33 13.10 8.27
N ALA A 150 -3.67 12.20 9.19
CA ALA A 150 -3.71 10.77 8.91
C ALA A 150 -4.70 10.43 7.78
N GLN A 151 -5.89 11.03 7.81
CA GLN A 151 -6.89 10.89 6.75
C GLN A 151 -6.34 11.33 5.39
N GLN A 152 -5.76 12.53 5.31
CA GLN A 152 -5.15 13.04 4.07
C GLN A 152 -4.04 12.12 3.55
N ILE A 153 -3.23 11.54 4.45
CA ILE A 153 -2.14 10.64 4.06
C ILE A 153 -2.67 9.30 3.54
N ILE A 154 -3.63 8.69 4.23
CA ILE A 154 -4.25 7.44 3.79
C ILE A 154 -4.92 7.62 2.42
N ASP A 155 -5.66 8.71 2.23
CA ASP A 155 -6.37 8.96 0.99
C ASP A 155 -5.42 9.12 -0.20
N LYS A 156 -4.37 9.95 -0.05
CA LYS A 156 -3.48 10.30 -1.16
C LYS A 156 -2.35 9.31 -1.41
N TYR A 157 -1.90 8.58 -0.38
CA TYR A 157 -0.67 7.79 -0.48
C TYR A 157 -0.88 6.29 -0.25
N PHE A 158 -1.94 5.87 0.42
CA PHE A 158 -2.22 4.43 0.60
C PHE A 158 -3.03 3.90 -0.58
N LEU A 159 -2.46 2.95 -1.33
CA LEU A 159 -3.06 2.30 -2.50
C LEU A 159 -3.80 3.27 -3.45
N PRO A 160 -3.17 4.35 -3.93
CA PRO A 160 -3.84 5.37 -4.76
C PRO A 160 -4.43 4.84 -6.07
N HIS A 161 -3.99 3.67 -6.55
CA HIS A 161 -4.58 3.03 -7.74
C HIS A 161 -6.05 2.61 -7.57
N LEU A 162 -6.54 2.52 -6.32
CA LEU A 162 -7.94 2.24 -6.01
C LEU A 162 -8.78 3.51 -5.80
N GLY A 163 -8.14 4.68 -5.80
CA GLY A 163 -8.77 5.97 -5.60
C GLY A 163 -8.10 6.81 -4.51
N THR A 164 -8.45 8.08 -4.46
CA THR A 164 -7.88 9.08 -3.55
C THR A 164 -8.94 9.86 -2.77
N SER A 165 -10.20 9.44 -2.86
CA SER A 165 -11.30 10.02 -2.09
C SER A 165 -11.54 9.24 -0.79
N PRO A 166 -12.17 9.86 0.23
CA PRO A 166 -12.59 9.16 1.43
C PRO A 166 -13.51 7.96 1.15
N ASP A 167 -14.34 8.02 0.10
CA ASP A 167 -15.27 6.95 -0.28
C ASP A 167 -14.53 5.71 -0.81
N ASP A 168 -13.30 5.86 -1.29
CA ASP A 168 -12.47 4.75 -1.78
C ASP A 168 -11.80 3.96 -0.65
N ARG A 169 -11.80 4.46 0.59
CA ARG A 169 -11.16 3.78 1.75
C ARG A 169 -11.69 2.37 1.95
N LYS A 170 -13.00 2.18 1.77
CA LYS A 170 -13.62 0.85 1.91
C LYS A 170 -13.16 -0.12 0.82
N LYS A 171 -12.94 0.36 -0.41
CA LYS A 171 -12.37 -0.47 -1.49
C LYS A 171 -10.94 -0.88 -1.15
N LYS A 172 -10.14 0.06 -0.64
CA LYS A 172 -8.77 -0.20 -0.17
C LYS A 172 -8.70 -1.17 1.01
N ALA A 173 -9.74 -1.23 1.83
CA ALA A 173 -9.80 -2.16 2.96
C ALA A 173 -9.99 -3.62 2.53
N TYR A 174 -10.71 -3.87 1.44
CA TYR A 174 -10.92 -5.23 0.91
C TYR A 174 -9.83 -5.71 -0.04
N TYR A 175 -9.04 -4.80 -0.60
CA TYR A 175 -7.94 -5.10 -1.50
C TYR A 175 -6.67 -5.51 -0.73
#